data_AF-A0AAE1AVM6-F1
#
_entry.id   AF-A0AAE1AVM6-F1
#
_cell.length_a   1.000
_cell.length_b   1.000
_cell.length_c   1.000
_cell.angle_alpha   90.00
_cell.angle_beta   90.00
_cell.angle_gamma   90.00
#
_symmetry.space_group_name_H-M   'P 1'
#
loop_
_entity.id
_entity.type
_entity.pdbx_description
1 polymer ?
#
loop_
_entity_poly.entity_id
_entity_poly.type
_entity_poly.pdbx_seq_one_letter_code
_entity_poly.pdbx_strand_id
1 'polypeptide(L)'
;MEARGKTVRLICAMSSKRDMEARGKTVRLICAMSSKRDMEARGKTVRLICAMSSKRDIEARGKTVRLICALSSKRDIEARGKTVRLICALSSKRDIEARGKTVRLICALSSKRVIEARGKTVRLICAMSSKRVIEARGKTVRLICAMSSKRVIEARGKTVRLIYALSSKRDMEARGKTVRLICAMSSKRDMEARGKTVRLICAMSSKRDMEARGKTVRLIYALSSKRDIEARGKTVRLICAMSSKRDMEARGKTVRLIYAMSSKRDMEARGKTVRLIYALSSKRDIEARGK
;
A
#
# COMPACT_ATOMS: atom_id res chain seq x y z
N MET A 1 -3.42 4.14 36.83
CA MET A 1 -3.50 5.61 37.00
C MET A 1 -4.61 6.07 36.10
N GLU A 2 -5.66 6.60 36.70
CA GLU A 2 -6.83 7.06 35.97
C GLU A 2 -6.97 8.57 36.12
N ALA A 3 -7.24 9.29 35.03
CA ALA A 3 -7.52 10.71 35.06
C ALA A 3 -8.80 11.03 34.27
N ARG A 4 -9.77 11.69 34.93
CA ARG A 4 -11.04 12.09 34.33
C ARG A 4 -11.23 13.60 34.43
N GLY A 5 -11.74 14.25 33.37
CA GLY A 5 -12.07 15.68 33.43
C GLY A 5 -12.43 16.32 32.08
N LYS A 6 -12.84 17.61 32.08
CA LYS A 6 -13.06 18.35 30.82
C LYS A 6 -11.78 18.39 29.98
N THR A 7 -10.65 18.66 30.62
CA THR A 7 -9.32 18.66 30.01
C THR A 7 -8.39 17.82 30.88
N VAL A 8 -7.87 16.73 30.31
CA VAL A 8 -6.87 15.87 30.94
C VAL A 8 -5.53 16.14 30.27
N ARG A 9 -4.54 16.56 31.05
CA ARG A 9 -3.14 16.67 30.64
C ARG A 9 -2.32 15.85 31.61
N LEU A 10 -1.62 14.85 31.11
CA LEU A 10 -0.71 14.04 31.92
C LEU A 10 0.65 14.00 31.22
N ILE A 11 1.69 14.22 32.02
CA ILE A 11 3.08 14.01 31.64
C ILE A 11 3.64 13.00 32.63
N CYS A 12 4.10 11.86 32.12
CA CYS A 12 4.52 10.76 32.96
C CYS A 12 5.89 10.23 32.49
N ALA A 13 6.85 10.19 33.41
CA ALA A 13 8.06 9.38 33.28
C ALA A 13 8.00 8.29 34.34
N MET A 14 7.91 7.02 33.93
CA MET A 14 7.71 5.91 34.89
C MET A 14 8.61 4.72 34.60
N SER A 15 9.24 4.21 35.66
CA SER A 15 10.08 3.01 35.65
C SER A 15 9.30 1.71 35.96
N SER A 16 8.23 1.78 36.76
CA SER A 16 7.47 0.61 37.25
C SER A 16 6.20 0.29 36.43
N LYS A 17 5.31 -0.64 36.87
CA LYS A 17 4.10 -1.13 36.17
C LYS A 17 2.79 -0.52 36.72
N ARG A 18 1.92 0.08 35.88
CA ARG A 18 0.52 0.52 36.13
C ARG A 18 -0.17 0.83 34.80
N ASP A 19 -1.39 0.37 34.57
CA ASP A 19 -2.14 0.79 33.38
C ASP A 19 -2.52 2.28 33.49
N MET A 20 -2.62 2.94 32.34
CA MET A 20 -2.99 4.36 32.27
C MET A 20 -4.30 4.52 31.51
N GLU A 21 -5.28 5.11 32.17
CA GLU A 21 -6.53 5.48 31.55
C GLU A 21 -6.78 6.99 31.69
N ALA A 22 -7.09 7.64 30.59
CA ALA A 22 -7.39 9.07 30.56
C ALA A 22 -8.69 9.35 29.82
N ARG A 23 -9.70 9.88 30.51
CA ARG A 23 -11.01 10.20 29.93
C ARG A 23 -11.34 11.69 30.02
N GLY A 24 -11.66 12.34 28.90
CA GLY A 24 -12.06 13.75 28.92
C GLY A 24 -12.49 14.34 27.58
N LYS A 25 -12.99 15.58 27.55
CA LYS A 25 -13.26 16.23 26.24
C LYS A 25 -11.95 16.41 25.47
N THR A 26 -10.92 16.86 26.17
CA THR A 26 -9.57 17.09 25.64
C THR A 26 -8.58 16.25 26.44
N VAL A 27 -7.96 15.23 25.84
CA VAL A 27 -6.93 14.41 26.47
C VAL A 27 -5.59 14.64 25.78
N ARG A 28 -4.55 14.95 26.56
CA ARG A 28 -3.16 15.02 26.10
C ARG A 28 -2.29 14.21 27.06
N LEU A 29 -1.71 13.11 26.57
CA LEU A 29 -0.77 12.30 27.32
C LEU A 29 0.60 12.37 26.66
N ILE A 30 1.63 12.61 27.47
CA ILE A 30 3.04 12.51 27.08
C ILE A 30 3.69 11.53 28.05
N CYS A 31 4.17 10.40 27.53
CA CYS A 31 4.64 9.31 28.37
C CYS A 31 6.00 8.77 27.90
N ALA A 32 6.94 8.66 28.82
CA ALA A 32 8.19 7.92 28.68
C ALA A 32 8.21 6.76 29.68
N MET A 33 8.27 5.52 29.21
CA MET A 33 8.12 4.37 30.10
C MET A 33 9.00 3.16 29.74
N SER A 34 9.61 2.56 30.76
CA SER A 34 10.50 1.40 30.58
C SER A 34 9.80 0.03 30.71
N SER A 35 8.68 -0.11 31.43
CA SER A 35 8.07 -1.44 31.74
C SER A 35 6.57 -1.61 31.37
N LYS A 36 6.15 -2.87 31.11
CA LYS A 36 4.88 -3.36 30.46
C LYS A 36 3.56 -2.76 31.01
N ARG A 37 2.67 -2.19 30.16
CA ARG A 37 1.35 -1.59 30.55
C ARG A 37 0.41 -1.34 29.35
N ASP A 38 -0.90 -1.33 29.54
CA ASP A 38 -1.85 -0.82 28.53
C ASP A 38 -2.15 0.67 28.75
N MET A 39 -2.44 1.38 27.65
CA MET A 39 -2.74 2.81 27.68
C MET A 39 -4.04 3.10 26.95
N GLU A 40 -5.07 3.51 27.68
CA GLU A 40 -6.33 3.95 27.11
C GLU A 40 -6.50 5.46 27.24
N ALA A 41 -6.92 6.11 26.14
CA ALA A 41 -7.33 7.50 26.14
C ALA A 41 -8.66 7.69 25.40
N ARG A 42 -9.67 8.17 26.12
CA ARG A 42 -11.03 8.39 25.62
C ARG A 42 -11.37 9.87 25.64
N GLY A 43 -11.68 10.46 24.48
CA GLY A 43 -12.11 11.86 24.45
C GLY A 43 -12.52 12.44 23.10
N LYS A 44 -13.06 13.67 23.07
CA LYS A 44 -13.37 14.32 21.76
C LYS A 44 -12.10 14.58 20.97
N THR A 45 -11.07 15.09 21.64
CA THR A 45 -9.73 15.25 21.07
C THR A 45 -8.73 14.53 21.97
N VAL A 46 -8.04 13.54 21.42
CA VAL A 46 -7.01 12.77 22.14
C VAL A 46 -5.68 12.99 21.43
N ARG A 47 -4.65 13.40 22.17
CA ARG A 47 -3.26 13.47 21.70
C ARG A 47 -2.40 12.59 22.58
N LEU A 48 -1.70 11.64 21.99
CA LEU A 48 -0.83 10.69 22.67
C LEU A 48 0.56 10.81 22.07
N ILE A 49 1.56 11.05 22.91
CA ILE A 49 2.98 11.00 22.55
C ILE A 49 3.64 10.01 23.50
N CYS A 50 4.17 8.91 22.95
CA CYS A 50 4.70 7.83 23.77
C CYS A 50 6.07 7.36 23.28
N ALA A 51 7.04 7.30 24.19
CA ALA A 51 8.34 6.66 23.99
C ALA A 51 8.47 5.49 24.98
N MET A 52 8.63 4.27 24.49
CA MET A 52 8.50 3.09 25.36
C MET A 52 9.36 1.92 24.92
N SER A 53 9.97 1.21 25.89
CA SER A 53 10.88 0.09 25.60
C SER A 53 10.28 -1.34 25.69
N SER A 54 9.08 -1.53 26.25
CA SER A 54 8.50 -2.87 26.57
C SER A 54 7.03 -3.08 26.13
N LYS A 55 6.56 -4.35 26.03
CA LYS A 55 5.33 -4.84 25.33
C LYS A 55 4.02 -4.21 25.86
N ARG A 56 3.06 -3.82 24.99
CA ARG A 56 1.81 -3.04 25.33
C ARG A 56 0.78 -2.96 24.21
N ASP A 57 -0.47 -2.70 24.58
CA ASP A 57 -1.49 -2.17 23.67
C ASP A 57 -1.80 -0.69 23.97
N ILE A 58 -2.11 0.08 22.92
CA ILE A 58 -2.47 1.50 23.06
C ILE A 58 -3.86 1.70 22.47
N GLU A 59 -4.85 1.99 23.32
CA GLU A 59 -6.20 2.38 22.89
C GLU A 59 -6.39 3.90 22.86
N ALA A 60 -6.72 4.44 21.70
CA ALA A 60 -7.03 5.86 21.50
C ALA A 60 -8.38 6.02 20.78
N ARG A 61 -9.40 6.52 21.49
CA ARG A 61 -10.76 6.67 20.94
C ARG A 61 -11.23 8.13 21.01
N GLY A 62 -11.60 8.72 19.86
CA GLY A 62 -12.11 10.10 19.84
C GLY A 62 -12.57 10.68 18.52
N LYS A 63 -13.11 11.92 18.49
CA LYS A 63 -13.44 12.58 17.19
C LYS A 63 -12.16 12.89 16.40
N THR A 64 -11.14 13.37 17.10
CA THR A 64 -9.81 13.59 16.55
C THR A 64 -8.78 12.87 17.41
N VAL A 65 -8.03 11.97 16.80
CA VAL A 65 -6.97 11.18 17.44
C VAL A 65 -5.66 11.52 16.75
N ARG A 66 -4.66 11.92 17.53
CA ARG A 66 -3.28 12.07 17.08
C ARG A 66 -2.39 11.24 17.98
N LEU A 67 -1.65 10.32 17.40
CA LEU A 67 -0.79 9.39 18.13
C LEU A 67 0.60 9.43 17.51
N ILE A 68 1.60 9.70 18.35
CA ILE A 68 3.01 9.70 17.98
C ILE A 68 3.72 8.72 18.90
N CYS A 69 4.35 7.70 18.33
CA CYS A 69 4.90 6.58 19.08
C CYS A 69 6.30 6.19 18.61
N ALA A 70 7.24 6.09 19.54
CA ALA A 70 8.58 5.53 19.32
C ALA A 70 8.76 4.32 20.25
N LEU A 71 8.74 3.11 19.69
CA LEU A 71 8.54 1.90 20.48
C LEU A 71 9.50 0.78 20.06
N SER A 72 10.08 0.05 21.01
CA SER A 72 11.08 -1.00 20.70
C SER A 72 10.59 -2.47 20.76
N SER A 73 9.49 -2.79 21.43
CA SER A 73 9.00 -4.18 21.67
C SER A 73 7.58 -4.48 21.10
N LYS A 74 7.13 -5.75 21.05
CA LYS A 74 5.83 -6.21 20.44
C LYS A 74 4.58 -5.46 20.96
N ARG A 75 3.64 -5.03 20.09
CA ARG A 75 2.47 -4.20 20.44
C ARG A 75 1.36 -4.14 19.40
N ASP A 76 0.13 -3.90 19.86
CA ASP A 76 -0.96 -3.44 19.02
C ASP A 76 -1.31 -1.97 19.29
N ILE A 77 -1.66 -1.24 18.24
CA ILE A 77 -2.02 0.17 18.33
C ILE A 77 -3.44 0.33 17.79
N GLU A 78 -4.38 0.63 18.67
CA GLU A 78 -5.79 0.89 18.35
C GLU A 78 -6.08 2.40 18.32
N ALA A 79 -6.40 2.94 17.14
CA ALA A 79 -6.85 4.32 16.99
C ALA A 79 -8.17 4.42 16.22
N ARG A 80 -9.22 4.88 16.91
CA ARG A 80 -10.58 5.00 16.36
C ARG A 80 -11.07 6.44 16.44
N GLY A 81 -11.51 7.01 15.30
CA GLY A 81 -12.07 8.36 15.30
C GLY A 81 -12.53 8.95 13.98
N LYS A 82 -13.11 10.16 13.96
CA LYS A 82 -13.44 10.83 12.67
C LYS A 82 -12.17 11.17 11.89
N THR A 83 -11.17 11.71 12.58
CA THR A 83 -9.84 11.97 12.02
C THR A 83 -8.80 11.25 12.87
N VAL A 84 -8.08 10.30 12.27
CA VAL A 84 -6.99 9.56 12.89
C VAL A 84 -5.68 9.95 12.21
N ARG A 85 -4.70 10.41 13.00
CA ARG A 85 -3.32 10.61 12.56
C ARG A 85 -2.38 9.81 13.44
N LEU A 86 -1.61 8.92 12.83
CA LEU A 86 -0.67 8.03 13.50
C LEU A 86 0.72 8.27 12.93
N ILE A 87 1.69 8.47 13.79
CA ILE A 87 3.11 8.55 13.45
C ILE A 87 3.83 7.54 14.34
N CYS A 88 4.40 6.50 13.76
CA CYS A 88 4.96 5.40 14.53
C CYS A 88 6.36 5.03 14.02
N ALA A 89 7.37 5.12 14.88
CA ALA A 89 8.69 4.55 14.69
C ALA A 89 8.79 3.29 15.54
N LEU A 90 8.70 2.10 14.93
CA LEU A 90 8.79 0.87 15.73
C LEU A 90 9.80 -0.16 15.24
N SER A 91 10.41 -0.91 16.16
CA SER A 91 11.47 -1.88 15.83
C SER A 91 11.09 -3.38 15.85
N SER A 92 9.95 -3.78 16.43
CA SER A 92 9.54 -5.20 16.64
C SER A 92 8.11 -5.53 16.11
N LYS A 93 7.66 -6.80 16.18
CA LYS A 93 6.40 -7.33 15.58
C LYS A 93 5.12 -6.66 16.10
N ARG A 94 4.21 -6.21 15.23
CA ARG A 94 3.07 -5.35 15.62
C ARG A 94 1.93 -5.34 14.63
N ASP A 95 0.72 -5.15 15.15
CA ASP A 95 -0.44 -4.78 14.35
C ASP A 95 -0.85 -3.33 14.62
N ILE A 96 -1.25 -2.63 13.57
CA ILE A 96 -1.69 -1.23 13.68
C ILE A 96 -3.09 -1.16 13.12
N GLU A 97 -4.05 -0.84 14.00
CA GLU A 97 -5.44 -0.66 13.68
C GLU A 97 -5.82 0.83 13.67
N ALA A 98 -6.15 1.34 12.47
CA ALA A 98 -6.58 2.73 12.29
C ALA A 98 -7.94 2.81 11.59
N ARG A 99 -8.98 3.24 12.32
CA ARG A 99 -10.35 3.32 11.79
C ARG A 99 -10.90 4.74 11.88
N GLY A 100 -11.33 5.32 10.75
CA GLY A 100 -11.93 6.66 10.77
C GLY A 100 -12.42 7.24 9.45
N LYS A 101 -13.05 8.43 9.43
CA LYS A 101 -13.41 9.08 8.15
C LYS A 101 -12.16 9.46 7.36
N THR A 102 -11.17 10.03 8.04
CA THR A 102 -9.88 10.38 7.47
C THR A 102 -8.78 9.71 8.28
N VAL A 103 -8.01 8.83 7.65
CA VAL A 103 -6.88 8.12 8.27
C VAL A 103 -5.59 8.55 7.59
N ARG A 104 -4.62 9.00 8.38
CA ARG A 104 -3.24 9.24 7.96
C ARG A 104 -2.30 8.45 8.85
N LEU A 105 -1.48 7.59 8.24
CA LEU A 105 -0.48 6.79 8.93
C LEU A 105 0.91 7.11 8.36
N ILE A 106 1.85 7.46 9.24
CA ILE A 106 3.27 7.62 8.94
C ILE A 106 4.02 6.61 9.79
N CYS A 107 4.77 5.73 9.14
CA CYS A 107 5.32 4.58 9.83
C CYS A 107 6.76 4.29 9.38
N ALA A 108 7.73 4.36 10.30
CA ALA A 108 9.12 3.90 10.12
C ALA A 108 9.31 2.60 10.91
N LEU A 109 9.42 1.48 10.22
CA LEU A 109 9.16 0.18 10.84
C LEU A 109 10.21 -0.85 10.41
N SER A 110 10.89 -1.55 11.33
CA SER A 110 11.96 -2.50 10.95
C SER A 110 11.60 -4.00 10.90
N SER A 111 10.48 -4.46 11.48
CA SER A 111 10.17 -5.93 11.65
C SER A 111 8.74 -6.34 11.20
N LYS A 112 8.36 -7.63 11.25
CA LYS A 112 7.10 -8.19 10.66
C LYS A 112 5.82 -7.53 11.21
N ARG A 113 4.84 -7.15 10.37
CA ARG A 113 3.62 -6.41 10.80
C ARG A 113 2.42 -6.59 9.88
N VAL A 114 1.22 -6.45 10.45
CA VAL A 114 -0.01 -6.12 9.73
C VAL A 114 -0.32 -4.64 9.92
N ILE A 115 -0.72 -3.96 8.85
CA ILE A 115 -1.21 -2.58 8.92
C ILE A 115 -2.59 -2.56 8.32
N GLU A 116 -3.59 -2.26 9.14
CA GLU A 116 -4.98 -2.09 8.71
C GLU A 116 -5.42 -0.63 8.83
N ALA A 117 -5.80 -0.04 7.71
CA ALA A 117 -6.37 1.30 7.69
C ALA A 117 -7.71 1.32 6.96
N ARG A 118 -8.77 1.70 7.67
CA ARG A 118 -10.14 1.74 7.15
C ARG A 118 -10.73 3.15 7.27
N GLY A 119 -11.22 3.70 6.15
CA GLY A 119 -11.87 5.02 6.18
C GLY A 119 -12.43 5.56 4.87
N LYS A 120 -13.01 6.77 4.87
CA LYS A 120 -13.42 7.41 3.60
C LYS A 120 -12.17 7.82 2.80
N THR A 121 -11.19 8.40 3.48
CA THR A 121 -9.91 8.80 2.89
C THR A 121 -8.78 8.17 3.69
N VAL A 122 -7.99 7.31 3.05
CA VAL A 122 -6.84 6.62 3.64
C VAL A 122 -5.56 7.11 2.96
N ARG A 123 -4.60 7.57 3.77
CA ARG A 123 -3.24 7.87 3.33
C ARG A 123 -2.24 7.12 4.19
N LEU A 124 -1.42 6.30 3.56
CA LEU A 124 -0.42 5.46 4.20
C LEU A 124 0.94 5.79 3.60
N ILE A 125 1.88 6.14 4.46
CA ILE A 125 3.29 6.34 4.12
C ILE A 125 4.11 5.42 5.01
N CYS A 126 4.89 4.53 4.41
CA CYS A 126 5.65 3.55 5.18
C CYS A 126 7.07 3.33 4.62
N ALA A 127 8.06 3.41 5.50
CA ALA A 127 9.45 2.99 5.26
C ALA A 127 9.71 1.71 6.05
N MET A 128 9.98 0.60 5.36
CA MET A 128 9.91 -0.72 6.01
C MET A 128 10.91 -1.76 5.50
N SER A 129 11.61 -2.46 6.39
CA SER A 129 12.67 -3.42 6.00
C SER A 129 12.30 -4.92 5.97
N SER A 130 11.16 -5.37 6.49
CA SER A 130 10.85 -6.82 6.76
C SER A 130 9.45 -7.30 6.30
N LYS A 131 9.11 -8.61 6.39
CA LYS A 131 7.88 -9.21 5.80
C LYS A 131 6.55 -8.68 6.36
N ARG A 132 5.54 -8.33 5.53
CA ARG A 132 4.27 -7.69 6.00
C ARG A 132 3.06 -7.83 5.07
N VAL A 133 1.90 -7.62 5.67
CA VAL A 133 0.61 -7.38 5.03
C VAL A 133 0.22 -5.92 5.25
N ILE A 134 -0.24 -5.24 4.19
CA ILE A 134 -0.85 -3.91 4.29
C ILE A 134 -2.23 -3.98 3.68
N GLU A 135 -3.24 -3.68 4.47
CA GLU A 135 -4.62 -3.55 4.02
C GLU A 135 -5.11 -2.11 4.16
N ALA A 136 -5.54 -1.54 3.03
CA ALA A 136 -6.11 -0.19 3.00
C ALA A 136 -7.47 -0.20 2.31
N ARG A 137 -8.52 0.16 3.04
CA ARG A 137 -9.89 0.17 2.54
C ARG A 137 -10.52 1.55 2.67
N GLY A 138 -11.02 2.11 1.56
CA GLY A 138 -11.74 3.38 1.60
C GLY A 138 -12.28 3.94 0.29
N LYS A 139 -12.98 5.08 0.31
CA LYS A 139 -13.41 5.72 -0.95
C LYS A 139 -12.19 6.20 -1.75
N THR A 140 -11.22 6.79 -1.08
CA THR A 140 -9.95 7.24 -1.66
C THR A 140 -8.81 6.62 -0.87
N VAL A 141 -7.99 5.81 -1.53
CA VAL A 141 -6.82 5.17 -0.94
C VAL A 141 -5.57 5.69 -1.64
N ARG A 142 -4.60 6.17 -0.84
CA ARG A 142 -3.26 6.52 -1.29
C ARG A 142 -2.23 5.78 -0.44
N LEU A 143 -1.42 4.96 -1.09
CA LEU A 143 -0.32 4.24 -0.45
C LEU A 143 1.00 4.64 -1.10
N ILE A 144 1.97 4.99 -0.26
CA ILE A 144 3.35 5.23 -0.65
C ILE A 144 4.22 4.36 0.24
N CYS A 145 4.92 3.38 -0.33
CA CYS A 145 5.79 2.52 0.46
C CYS A 145 7.15 2.30 -0.21
N ALA A 146 8.21 2.43 0.58
CA ALA A 146 9.57 2.01 0.24
C ALA A 146 9.93 0.78 1.07
N MET A 147 10.26 -0.34 0.41
CA MET A 147 10.36 -1.62 1.11
C MET A 147 11.37 -2.61 0.53
N SER A 148 12.10 -3.32 1.39
CA SER A 148 13.21 -4.21 0.98
C SER A 148 12.90 -5.72 0.96
N SER A 149 11.81 -6.21 1.58
CA SER A 149 11.53 -7.65 1.81
C SER A 149 10.09 -8.11 1.47
N LYS A 150 9.79 -9.43 1.48
CA LYS A 150 8.55 -10.07 0.94
C LYS A 150 7.21 -9.59 1.53
N ARG A 151 6.16 -9.30 0.72
CA ARG A 151 4.87 -8.72 1.21
C ARG A 151 3.66 -8.97 0.34
N VAL A 152 2.50 -8.84 0.99
CA VAL A 152 1.17 -8.69 0.38
C VAL A 152 0.69 -7.26 0.61
N ILE A 153 0.17 -6.62 -0.44
CA ILE A 153 -0.48 -5.31 -0.34
C ILE A 153 -1.86 -5.43 -0.96
N GLU A 154 -2.88 -5.07 -0.18
CA GLU A 154 -4.25 -4.96 -0.67
C GLU A 154 -4.78 -3.54 -0.50
N ALA A 155 -5.24 -2.96 -1.60
CA ALA A 155 -5.85 -1.64 -1.61
C ALA A 155 -7.20 -1.68 -2.31
N ARG A 156 -8.27 -1.34 -1.57
CA ARG A 156 -9.65 -1.37 -2.08
C ARG A 156 -10.32 -0.01 -1.95
N GLY A 157 -10.87 0.52 -3.03
CA GLY A 157 -11.59 1.78 -2.99
C GLY A 157 -12.19 2.30 -4.28
N LYS A 158 -12.88 3.46 -4.25
CA LYS A 158 -13.36 4.08 -5.51
C LYS A 158 -12.15 4.58 -6.32
N THR A 159 -11.24 5.28 -5.66
CA THR A 159 -9.97 5.75 -6.23
C THR A 159 -8.82 5.15 -5.45
N VAL A 160 -7.97 4.38 -6.13
CA VAL A 160 -6.78 3.75 -5.54
C VAL A 160 -5.55 4.30 -6.25
N ARG A 161 -4.61 4.85 -5.47
CA ARG A 161 -3.30 5.31 -5.96
C ARG A 161 -2.20 4.67 -5.15
N LEU A 162 -1.34 3.92 -5.83
CA LEU A 162 -0.27 3.16 -5.21
C LEU A 162 1.07 3.58 -5.82
N ILE A 163 2.04 3.93 -4.97
CA ILE A 163 3.39 4.27 -5.38
C ILE A 163 4.37 3.43 -4.57
N TYR A 164 5.22 2.68 -5.25
CA TYR A 164 6.14 1.78 -4.57
C TYR A 164 7.54 1.71 -5.20
N ALA A 165 8.54 1.63 -4.33
CA ALA A 165 9.94 1.31 -4.67
C ALA A 165 10.40 0.08 -3.88
N LEU A 166 10.67 -1.04 -4.57
CA LEU A 166 10.69 -2.36 -3.93
C LEU A 166 11.74 -3.32 -4.48
N SER A 167 12.60 -3.91 -3.64
CA SER A 167 13.69 -4.79 -4.11
C SER A 167 13.45 -6.31 -4.09
N SER A 168 12.41 -6.86 -3.41
CA SER A 168 12.20 -8.33 -3.22
C SER A 168 10.73 -8.81 -3.42
N LYS A 169 10.50 -10.13 -3.53
CA LYS A 169 9.24 -10.83 -3.97
C LYS A 169 7.91 -10.36 -3.34
N ARG A 170 6.81 -10.17 -4.08
CA ARG A 170 5.51 -9.70 -3.54
C ARG A 170 4.30 -9.96 -4.44
N ASP A 171 3.15 -9.92 -3.79
CA ASP A 171 1.82 -9.90 -4.40
C ASP A 171 1.16 -8.55 -4.10
N MET A 172 0.58 -7.93 -5.12
CA MET A 172 -0.11 -6.66 -4.97
C MET A 172 -1.48 -6.71 -5.64
N GLU A 173 -2.51 -6.42 -4.86
CA GLU A 173 -3.87 -6.34 -5.33
C GLU A 173 -4.42 -4.92 -5.17
N ALA A 174 -4.90 -4.34 -6.27
CA ALA A 174 -5.54 -3.03 -6.30
C ALA A 174 -6.91 -3.10 -6.97
N ARG A 175 -7.99 -2.87 -6.19
CA ARG A 175 -9.36 -2.89 -6.70
C ARG A 175 -10.04 -1.54 -6.55
N GLY A 176 -10.60 -1.01 -7.65
CA GLY A 176 -11.40 0.22 -7.58
C GLY A 176 -12.02 0.72 -8.87
N LYS A 177 -12.80 1.81 -8.84
CA LYS A 177 -13.30 2.43 -10.09
C LYS A 177 -12.14 3.00 -10.90
N THR A 178 -11.20 3.65 -10.23
CA THR A 178 -9.97 4.18 -10.82
C THR A 178 -8.78 3.66 -10.04
N VAL A 179 -7.92 2.91 -10.72
CA VAL A 179 -6.69 2.36 -10.16
C VAL A 179 -5.51 2.99 -10.89
N ARG A 180 -4.58 3.58 -10.12
CA ARG A 180 -3.29 4.05 -10.61
C ARG A 180 -2.20 3.39 -9.78
N LEU A 181 -1.27 2.72 -10.42
CA LEU A 181 -0.12 2.12 -9.77
C LEU A 181 1.15 2.56 -10.49
N ILE A 182 2.10 3.02 -9.69
CA ILE A 182 3.45 3.39 -10.12
C ILE A 182 4.41 2.53 -9.33
N CYS A 183 5.31 1.82 -10.03
CA CYS A 183 6.21 0.91 -9.38
C CYS A 183 7.62 0.90 -9.97
N ALA A 184 8.64 0.90 -9.10
CA ALA A 184 10.03 0.66 -9.45
C ALA A 184 10.52 -0.56 -8.67
N MET A 185 10.93 -1.63 -9.36
CA MET A 185 11.09 -2.93 -8.70
C MET A 185 12.20 -3.82 -9.27
N SER A 186 13.00 -4.49 -8.42
CA SER A 186 14.11 -5.32 -8.89
C SER A 186 13.90 -6.86 -8.93
N SER A 187 12.80 -7.41 -8.41
CA SER A 187 12.61 -8.88 -8.20
C SER A 187 11.19 -9.43 -8.49
N LYS A 188 11.04 -10.78 -8.52
CA LYS A 188 9.85 -11.58 -8.95
C LYS A 188 8.50 -11.27 -8.29
N ARG A 189 7.38 -11.13 -9.03
CA ARG A 189 6.06 -10.71 -8.47
C ARG A 189 4.84 -10.97 -9.34
N ASP A 190 3.71 -11.02 -8.64
CA ASP A 190 2.36 -10.99 -9.20
C ASP A 190 1.71 -9.65 -8.88
N MET A 191 1.09 -9.03 -9.88
CA MET A 191 0.37 -7.77 -9.71
C MET A 191 -0.99 -7.86 -10.37
N GLU A 192 -2.00 -7.57 -9.58
CA GLU A 192 -3.37 -7.55 -10.05
C GLU A 192 -4.00 -6.17 -9.83
N ALA A 193 -4.51 -5.60 -10.92
CA ALA A 193 -5.24 -4.33 -10.89
C ALA A 193 -6.59 -4.45 -11.60
N ARG A 194 -7.67 -4.28 -10.83
CA ARG A 194 -9.05 -4.35 -11.35
C ARG A 194 -9.79 -3.02 -11.19
N GLY A 195 -10.37 -2.53 -12.27
CA GLY A 195 -11.21 -1.33 -12.19
C GLY A 195 -11.89 -0.85 -13.47
N LYS A 196 -12.69 0.22 -13.42
CA LYS A 196 -13.21 0.81 -14.67
C LYS A 196 -12.08 1.42 -15.49
N THR A 197 -11.17 2.13 -14.83
CA THR A 197 -9.97 2.70 -15.42
C THR A 197 -8.75 2.22 -14.66
N VAL A 198 -7.86 1.51 -15.34
CA VAL A 198 -6.60 1.01 -14.78
C VAL A 198 -5.45 1.68 -15.50
N ARG A 199 -4.53 2.27 -14.73
CA ARG A 199 -3.26 2.82 -15.24
C ARG A 199 -2.11 2.22 -14.45
N LEU A 200 -1.24 1.46 -15.12
CA LEU A 200 -0.03 0.90 -14.53
C LEU A 200 1.19 1.50 -15.22
N ILE A 201 2.13 2.00 -14.42
CA ILE A 201 3.44 2.48 -14.88
C ILE A 201 4.49 1.75 -14.07
N CYS A 202 5.33 0.95 -14.72
CA CYS A 202 6.35 0.21 -13.99
C CYS A 202 7.69 0.09 -14.70
N ALA A 203 8.76 0.29 -13.93
CA ALA A 203 10.15 0.02 -14.30
C ALA A 203 10.67 -1.18 -13.50
N MET A 204 11.11 -2.25 -14.17
CA MET A 204 11.38 -3.51 -13.46
C MET A 204 12.47 -4.38 -14.08
N SER A 205 13.31 -5.04 -13.26
CA SER A 205 14.46 -5.81 -13.78
C SER A 205 14.31 -7.35 -13.88
N SER A 206 13.21 -7.97 -13.42
CA SER A 206 13.10 -9.44 -13.21
C SER A 206 11.68 -10.03 -13.42
N LYS A 207 11.56 -11.37 -13.47
CA LYS A 207 10.40 -12.23 -13.87
C LYS A 207 9.04 -11.97 -13.20
N ARG A 208 7.91 -11.87 -13.92
CA ARG A 208 6.59 -11.50 -13.31
C ARG A 208 5.36 -11.89 -14.10
N ASP A 209 4.24 -11.93 -13.38
CA ASP A 209 2.89 -11.99 -13.94
C ASP A 209 2.18 -10.67 -13.61
N MET A 210 1.57 -10.05 -14.61
CA MET A 210 0.80 -8.82 -14.42
C MET A 210 -0.55 -8.94 -15.09
N GLU A 211 -1.58 -8.75 -14.28
CA GLU A 211 -2.95 -8.74 -14.74
C GLU A 211 -3.60 -7.39 -14.52
N ALA A 212 -4.11 -6.80 -15.60
CA ALA A 212 -4.87 -5.56 -15.58
C ALA A 212 -6.22 -5.75 -16.26
N ARG A 213 -7.30 -5.63 -15.48
CA ARG A 213 -8.69 -5.77 -15.98
C ARG A 213 -9.47 -4.48 -15.81
N GLY A 214 -10.10 -4.00 -16.89
CA GLY A 214 -10.99 -2.85 -16.79
C GLY A 214 -11.70 -2.41 -18.06
N LYS A 215 -12.53 -1.36 -18.01
CA LYS A 215 -13.10 -0.78 -19.25
C LYS A 215 -12.00 -0.13 -20.08
N THR A 216 -11.13 0.63 -19.42
CA THR A 216 -9.97 1.28 -20.03
C THR A 216 -8.72 0.84 -19.28
N VAL A 217 -7.80 0.19 -19.97
CA VAL A 217 -6.54 -0.30 -19.41
C VAL A 217 -5.40 0.42 -20.14
N ARG A 218 -4.55 1.12 -19.39
CA ARG A 218 -3.32 1.73 -19.91
C ARG A 218 -2.11 1.23 -19.15
N LEU A 219 -1.20 0.62 -19.88
CA LEU A 219 0.00 -0.01 -19.36
C LEU A 219 1.23 0.63 -19.97
N ILE A 220 2.18 1.05 -19.13
CA ILE A 220 3.46 1.61 -19.56
C ILE A 220 4.55 0.88 -18.78
N TYR A 221 5.49 0.27 -19.51
CA TYR A 221 6.50 -0.56 -18.89
C TYR A 221 7.89 -0.42 -19.52
N ALA A 222 8.92 -0.50 -18.67
CA ALA A 222 10.32 -0.61 -19.06
C ALA A 222 10.96 -1.80 -18.33
N LEU A 223 11.33 -2.86 -19.06
CA LEU A 223 11.50 -4.19 -18.46
C LEU A 223 12.66 -5.00 -19.06
N SER A 224 13.57 -5.52 -18.24
CA SER A 224 14.78 -6.22 -18.73
C SER A 224 14.70 -7.76 -18.88
N SER A 225 13.65 -8.43 -18.43
CA SER A 225 13.59 -9.93 -18.32
C SER A 225 12.18 -10.54 -18.41
N LYS A 226 12.08 -11.86 -18.73
CA LYS A 226 10.90 -12.75 -18.97
C LYS A 226 9.61 -12.46 -18.18
N ARG A 227 8.40 -12.45 -18.77
CA ARG A 227 7.10 -12.17 -18.08
C ARG A 227 5.88 -12.58 -18.89
N ASP A 228 4.77 -12.71 -18.19
CA ASP A 228 3.42 -12.80 -18.75
C ASP A 228 2.66 -11.52 -18.40
N ILE A 229 2.10 -10.86 -19.41
CA ILE A 229 1.32 -9.64 -19.24
C ILE A 229 -0.05 -9.86 -19.85
N GLU A 230 -1.07 -9.83 -19.00
CA GLU A 230 -2.46 -9.89 -19.41
C GLU A 230 -3.15 -8.54 -19.21
N ALA A 231 -3.68 -8.01 -20.31
CA ALA A 231 -4.43 -6.76 -20.31
C ALA A 231 -5.80 -6.99 -20.95
N ARG A 232 -6.88 -6.91 -20.16
CA ARG A 232 -8.25 -7.15 -20.62
C ARG A 232 -9.13 -5.91 -20.43
N GLY A 233 -9.77 -5.44 -21.50
CA GLY A 233 -10.71 -4.33 -21.40
C GLY A 233 -11.41 -3.90 -22.68
N LYS A 234 -12.33 -2.92 -22.62
CA LYS A 234 -12.92 -2.37 -23.86
C LYS A 234 -11.87 -1.65 -24.69
N THR A 235 -11.04 -0.86 -24.04
CA THR A 235 -9.90 -0.16 -24.65
C THR A 235 -8.64 -0.55 -23.89
N VAL A 236 -7.69 -1.15 -24.59
CA VAL A 236 -6.39 -1.54 -24.05
C VAL A 236 -5.32 -0.75 -24.78
N ARG A 237 -4.49 -0.02 -24.03
CA ARG A 237 -3.28 0.62 -24.55
C ARG A 237 -2.08 0.12 -23.78
N LEU A 238 -1.13 -0.46 -24.49
CA LEU A 238 0.12 -0.92 -23.89
C LEU A 238 1.30 -0.27 -24.61
N ILE A 239 2.22 0.26 -23.81
CA ILE A 239 3.48 0.85 -24.25
C ILE A 239 4.59 0.12 -23.51
N CYS A 240 5.56 -0.43 -24.23
CA CYS A 240 6.55 -1.28 -23.60
C CYS A 240 7.94 -1.21 -24.25
N ALA A 241 8.98 -0.98 -23.44
CA ALA A 241 10.37 -1.06 -23.86
C ALA A 241 11.06 -2.23 -23.16
N MET A 242 11.65 -3.17 -23.91
CA MET A 242 12.10 -4.44 -23.32
C MET A 242 13.31 -5.08 -24.00
N SER A 243 14.11 -5.82 -23.22
CA SER A 243 15.36 -6.45 -23.71
C SER A 243 15.33 -7.99 -23.90
N SER A 244 14.27 -8.73 -23.54
CA SER A 244 14.30 -10.23 -23.60
C SER A 244 12.92 -10.94 -23.64
N LYS A 245 12.83 -12.19 -24.14
CA LYS A 245 11.65 -13.12 -24.36
C LYS A 245 10.41 -13.02 -23.44
N ARG A 246 9.16 -13.08 -23.94
CA ARG A 246 7.86 -13.04 -23.19
C ARG A 246 6.61 -13.41 -24.00
N ASP A 247 5.52 -13.66 -23.27
CA ASP A 247 4.14 -13.76 -23.73
C ASP A 247 3.37 -12.50 -23.32
N MET A 248 2.57 -11.98 -24.23
CA MET A 248 1.74 -10.80 -23.97
C MET A 248 0.39 -10.98 -24.61
N GLU A 249 -0.64 -10.91 -23.77
CA GLU A 249 -2.02 -10.93 -24.21
C GLU A 249 -2.71 -9.59 -23.95
N ALA A 250 -3.21 -8.99 -25.03
CA ALA A 250 -4.05 -7.82 -24.97
C ALA A 250 -5.40 -8.12 -25.63
N ARG A 251 -6.47 -8.14 -24.83
CA ARG A 251 -7.83 -8.45 -25.30
C ARG A 251 -8.76 -7.25 -25.10
N GLY A 252 -9.40 -6.80 -26.16
CA GLY A 252 -10.40 -5.72 -26.08
C GLY A 252 -11.07 -5.32 -27.37
N LYS A 253 -12.09 -4.44 -27.32
CA LYS A 253 -12.69 -3.91 -28.56
C LYS A 253 -11.68 -3.11 -29.37
N THR A 254 -10.91 -2.27 -28.69
CA THR A 254 -9.83 -1.48 -29.28
C THR A 254 -8.55 -1.78 -28.53
N VAL A 255 -7.56 -2.31 -29.23
CA VAL A 255 -6.24 -2.65 -28.70
C VAL A 255 -5.19 -1.81 -29.43
N ARG A 256 -4.40 -1.05 -28.69
CA ARG A 256 -3.25 -0.30 -29.21
C ARG A 256 -1.98 -0.74 -28.50
N LEU A 257 -1.04 -1.28 -29.25
CA LEU A 257 0.23 -1.76 -28.76
C LEU A 257 1.35 -0.93 -29.39
N ILE A 258 2.24 -0.42 -28.55
CA ILE A 258 3.47 0.26 -28.94
C ILE A 258 4.61 -0.44 -28.23
N TYR A 259 5.61 -0.93 -28.95
CA TYR A 259 6.76 -1.54 -28.30
C TYR A 259 8.07 -1.35 -29.04
N ALA A 260 9.15 -1.38 -28.27
CA ALA A 260 10.53 -1.41 -28.73
C ALA A 260 11.23 -2.60 -28.06
N MET A 261 11.80 -3.52 -28.85
CA MET A 261 12.32 -4.79 -28.33
C MET A 261 13.56 -5.34 -29.06
N SER A 262 14.44 -6.00 -28.31
CA SER A 262 15.67 -6.61 -28.85
C SER A 262 15.63 -8.13 -29.17
N SER A 263 14.63 -8.91 -28.71
CA SER A 263 14.62 -10.39 -28.90
C SER A 263 13.24 -11.06 -29.12
N LYS A 264 13.19 -12.22 -29.81
CA LYS A 264 12.06 -13.16 -30.10
C LYS A 264 10.91 -13.24 -29.07
N ARG A 265 9.62 -13.28 -29.52
CA ARG A 265 8.41 -13.43 -28.67
C ARG A 265 7.11 -13.80 -29.40
N ASP A 266 6.16 -14.33 -28.62
CA ASP A 266 4.73 -14.52 -28.92
C ASP A 266 3.91 -13.33 -28.39
N MET A 267 3.09 -12.75 -29.25
CA MET A 267 2.20 -11.65 -28.88
C MET A 267 0.83 -11.90 -29.46
N GLU A 268 -0.16 -11.91 -28.57
CA GLU A 268 -1.56 -12.00 -28.95
C GLU A 268 -2.29 -10.69 -28.69
N ALA A 269 -2.79 -10.10 -29.76
CA ALA A 269 -3.67 -8.95 -29.70
C ALA A 269 -5.02 -9.32 -30.32
N ARG A 270 -6.08 -9.37 -29.49
CA ARG A 270 -7.42 -9.73 -29.96
C ARG A 270 -8.38 -8.57 -29.78
N GLY A 271 -9.03 -8.16 -30.87
CA GLY A 271 -10.04 -7.10 -30.81
C GLY A 271 -10.76 -6.83 -32.12
N LYS A 272 -11.69 -5.86 -32.10
CA LYS A 272 -12.27 -5.35 -33.36
C LYS A 272 -11.25 -4.50 -34.10
N THR A 273 -10.63 -3.59 -33.35
CA THR A 273 -9.58 -2.71 -33.87
C THR A 273 -8.29 -3.00 -33.14
N VAL A 274 -7.30 -3.53 -33.86
CA VAL A 274 -5.94 -3.72 -33.35
C VAL A 274 -5.01 -2.77 -34.08
N ARG A 275 -4.27 -1.95 -33.34
CA ARG A 275 -3.20 -1.09 -33.88
C ARG A 275 -1.87 -1.47 -33.25
N LEU A 276 -0.92 -1.81 -34.09
CA LEU A 276 0.41 -2.25 -33.69
C LEU A 276 1.45 -1.24 -34.19
N ILE A 277 2.33 -0.79 -33.30
CA ILE A 277 3.52 -0.02 -33.66
C ILE A 277 4.71 -0.71 -33.01
N TYR A 278 5.72 -1.04 -33.80
CA TYR A 278 6.86 -1.81 -33.32
C TYR A 278 8.19 -1.36 -33.89
N ALA A 279 9.23 -1.46 -33.06
CA ALA A 279 10.63 -1.41 -33.45
C ALA A 279 11.30 -2.70 -32.96
N LEU A 280 11.83 -3.49 -33.90
CA LEU A 280 12.33 -4.85 -33.67
C LEU A 280 13.72 -5.02 -34.24
N SER A 281 14.57 -5.78 -33.54
CA SER A 281 15.88 -6.21 -34.04
C SER A 281 15.95 -7.72 -34.39
N SER A 282 14.84 -8.48 -34.34
CA SER A 282 14.82 -9.93 -34.67
C SER A 282 13.40 -10.49 -34.97
N LYS A 283 13.33 -11.60 -35.76
CA LYS A 283 12.12 -12.34 -36.26
C LYS A 283 11.14 -12.81 -35.15
N ARG A 284 9.82 -12.85 -35.43
CA ARG A 284 8.74 -13.19 -34.46
C ARG A 284 7.42 -13.68 -35.06
N ASP A 285 6.65 -14.37 -34.21
CA ASP A 285 5.24 -14.73 -34.38
C ASP A 285 4.36 -13.67 -33.67
N ILE A 286 3.69 -12.84 -34.46
CA ILE A 286 2.75 -11.83 -33.97
C ILE A 286 1.37 -12.22 -34.47
N GLU A 287 0.45 -12.48 -33.55
CA GLU A 287 -0.92 -12.77 -33.88
C GLU A 287 -1.82 -11.59 -33.49
N ALA A 288 -2.23 -10.84 -34.50
CA ALA A 288 -3.20 -9.76 -34.37
C ALA A 288 -4.51 -10.18 -35.04
N ARG A 289 -5.50 -10.60 -34.24
CA ARG A 289 -6.83 -10.94 -34.76
C ARG A 289 -7.77 -9.74 -34.61
N GLY A 290 -8.00 -9.06 -35.73
CA GLY A 290 -9.07 -8.08 -35.95
C GLY A 290 -10.34 -8.79 -36.46
N LYS A 291 -11.52 -8.44 -35.95
CA LYS A 291 -12.80 -8.70 -36.62
C LYS A 291 -13.42 -7.38 -37.07
#